data_AF-A0A318DXS3-F1
#
_entry.id   AF-A0A318DXS3-F1
#
_cell.length_a   1.000
_cell.length_b   1.000
_cell.length_c   1.000
_cell.angle_alpha   90.00
_cell.angle_beta   90.00
_cell.angle_gamma   90.00
#
_symmetry.space_group_name_H-M   'P 1'
#
loop_
_entity.id
_entity.type
_entity.pdbx_description
1 polymer ?
#
loop_
_entity_poly.entity_id
_entity_poly.type
_entity_poly.pdbx_seq_one_letter_code
_entity_poly.pdbx_strand_id
1 'polypeptide(L)' 'MPVNGVPSDEWRIKRALGPYAEPMDEDELEKAARLLQKKKKRTAALSSEDQEFKMPF' A
#
# COMPACT_ATOMS: atom_id res chain seq x y z
N MET A 1 -16.46 -0.58 -2.13
CA MET A 1 -17.13 -0.65 -3.44
C MET A 1 -16.06 -0.82 -4.52
N PRO A 2 -16.34 -1.40 -5.69
CA PRO A 2 -15.36 -1.48 -6.78
C PRO A 2 -15.02 -0.07 -7.27
N VAL A 3 -13.73 0.21 -7.49
CA VAL A 3 -13.27 1.45 -8.13
C VAL A 3 -12.79 1.06 -9.53
N ASN A 4 -13.39 1.64 -10.57
CA ASN A 4 -13.05 1.36 -11.97
C ASN A 4 -13.11 -0.12 -12.38
N GLY A 5 -14.07 -0.88 -11.83
CA GLY A 5 -14.24 -2.31 -12.12
C GLY A 5 -13.25 -3.24 -11.40
N VAL A 6 -12.26 -2.68 -10.70
CA VAL A 6 -11.34 -3.45 -9.84
C VAL A 6 -11.85 -3.39 -8.40
N PRO A 7 -11.87 -4.51 -7.66
CA PRO A 7 -12.21 -4.47 -6.26
C PRO A 7 -11.19 -3.62 -5.50
N SER A 8 -11.68 -2.57 -4.83
CA SER A 8 -10.82 -1.68 -4.03
C SER A 8 -10.09 -2.47 -2.94
N ASP A 9 -8.92 -1.99 -2.53
CA ASP A 9 -8.17 -2.62 -1.44
C ASP A 9 -9.03 -2.71 -0.17
N GLU A 10 -9.81 -1.67 0.13
CA GLU A 10 -10.79 -1.70 1.23
C GLU A 10 -11.80 -2.85 1.12
N TRP A 11 -12.30 -3.12 -0.09
CA TRP A 11 -13.23 -4.23 -0.30
C TRP A 11 -12.53 -5.58 -0.12
N ARG A 12 -11.29 -5.73 -0.60
CA ARG A 12 -10.51 -6.97 -0.40
C ARG A 12 -10.21 -7.19 1.07
N ILE A 13 -9.84 -6.14 1.79
CA ILE A 13 -9.55 -6.17 3.23
C ILE A 13 -10.80 -6.56 4.01
N LYS A 14 -11.95 -5.91 3.75
CA LYS A 14 -13.23 -6.25 4.40
C LYS A 14 -13.67 -7.68 4.08
N ARG A 15 -13.44 -8.15 2.85
CA ARG A 15 -13.76 -9.54 2.46
C ARG A 15 -12.86 -10.56 3.15
N ALA A 16 -11.58 -10.25 3.36
CA ALA A 16 -10.62 -11.15 3.99
C ALA A 16 -10.79 -11.20 5.52
N LEU A 17 -11.03 -10.05 6.16
CA LEU A 17 -11.19 -9.95 7.62
C LEU A 17 -12.61 -10.33 8.09
N GLY A 18 -13.59 -10.30 7.19
CA GLY A 18 -14.96 -10.68 7.49
C GLY A 18 -15.73 -9.64 8.33
N PRO A 19 -16.87 -10.01 8.91
CA PRO A 19 -17.78 -9.10 9.62
C PRO A 19 -17.20 -8.48 10.90
N TYR A 20 -16.11 -9.03 11.42
CA TYR A 20 -15.47 -8.64 12.68
C TYR A 20 -14.19 -7.81 12.47
N ALA A 21 -14.01 -7.24 11.28
CA ALA A 21 -12.93 -6.30 11.05
C ALA A 21 -13.17 -5.06 11.93
N GLU A 22 -12.48 -4.99 13.06
CA GLU A 22 -12.50 -3.81 13.90
C GLU A 22 -11.95 -2.62 13.10
N PRO A 23 -12.65 -1.47 13.10
CA PRO A 23 -12.11 -0.27 12.51
C PRO A 23 -10.82 0.10 13.25
N MET A 24 -9.74 0.26 12.50
CA MET A 24 -8.44 0.64 13.05
C MET A 24 -8.54 2.04 13.67
N ASP A 25 -7.94 2.23 14.85
CA ASP A 25 -7.99 3.50 15.57
C ASP A 25 -7.36 4.64 14.76
N GLU A 26 -7.85 5.87 14.97
CA GLU A 26 -7.40 7.06 14.25
C GLU A 26 -5.88 7.31 14.44
N ASP A 27 -5.37 7.10 15.65
CA ASP A 27 -3.95 7.20 15.98
C ASP A 27 -3.10 6.14 15.25
N GLU A 28 -3.65 4.93 15.08
CA GLU A 28 -2.99 3.86 14.36
C GLU A 28 -2.96 4.14 12.86
N LEU A 29 -4.04 4.71 12.32
CA LEU A 29 -4.12 5.15 10.92
C LEU A 29 -3.07 6.20 10.61
N GLU A 30 -2.87 7.19 11.50
CA GLU A 30 -1.86 8.22 11.31
C GLU A 30 -0.44 7.65 11.31
N LYS A 31 -0.14 6.72 12.24
CA LYS A 31 1.14 6.01 12.29
C LYS A 31 1.38 5.20 11.03
N ALA A 32 0.37 4.47 10.54
CA ALA A 32 0.45 3.67 9.32
C ALA A 32 0.70 4.56 8.09
N ALA A 33 0.00 5.69 7.97
CA ALA A 33 0.21 6.67 6.90
C ALA A 33 1.63 7.22 6.89
N ARG A 34 2.17 7.60 8.06
CA ARG A 34 3.57 8.05 8.21
C ARG A 34 4.57 6.98 7.80
N LEU A 35 4.34 5.71 8.15
CA LEU A 35 5.19 4.59 7.75
C LEU A 35 5.15 4.34 6.23
N LEU A 36 3.97 4.40 5.61
CA LEU A 36 3.82 4.29 4.16
C LEU A 36 4.57 5.40 3.42
N GLN A 37 4.49 6.64 3.90
CA GLN A 37 5.24 7.75 3.33
C GLN A 37 6.76 7.55 3.43
N LYS A 38 7.27 7.05 4.57
CA LYS A 38 8.69 6.70 4.72
C LYS A 38 9.11 5.58 3.76
N LYS A 39 8.28 4.55 3.58
CA LYS A 39 8.53 3.46 2.62
C LYS A 39 8.55 3.98 1.19
N LYS A 40 7.58 4.81 0.78
CA LYS A 40 7.55 5.43 -0.56
C LYS A 40 8.81 6.24 -0.86
N LYS A 41 9.30 7.02 0.10
CA LYS A 41 10.56 7.76 -0.04
C LYS A 41 11.77 6.83 -0.19
N ARG A 42 11.82 5.73 0.57
CA ARG A 42 12.88 4.72 0.44
C ARG A 42 12.81 3.98 -0.90
N THR A 43 11.64 3.56 -1.35
CA THR A 43 11.49 2.90 -2.66
C THR A 43 11.79 3.87 -3.80
N ALA A 44 11.46 5.16 -3.66
CA ALA A 44 11.84 6.18 -4.64
C ALA A 44 13.36 6.41 -4.68
N ALA A 45 14.03 6.41 -3.51
CA ALA A 45 15.49 6.50 -3.43
C ALA A 45 16.18 5.28 -4.06
N LEU A 46 15.68 4.07 -3.79
CA LEU A 46 16.17 2.84 -4.41
C LEU A 46 15.90 2.83 -5.92
N SER A 47 14.75 3.34 -6.37
CA SER A 47 14.42 3.46 -7.79
C SER A 47 15.31 4.44 -8.55
N SER A 48 15.93 5.42 -7.88
CA SER A 48 16.94 6.29 -8.50
C SER A 48 18.32 5.63 -8.59
N GLU A 49 18.59 4.60 -7.77
CA GLU A 49 19.82 3.81 -7.79
C GLU A 49 19.74 2.62 -8.77
N ASP A 50 18.53 2.16 -9.12
CA ASP A 50 18.25 1.20 -10.19
C ASP A 50 18.33 1.81 -11.61
N GLN A 51 19.25 2.76 -11.79
CA GLN A 51 19.62 3.27 -13.10
C GLN A 51 20.37 2.15 -13.84
N GLU A 52 19.71 1.58 -14.85
CA GLU A 52 20.23 0.62 -15.84
C GLU A 52 20.31 -0.86 -15.44
N PHE A 53 19.17 -1.50 -15.15
CA PHE A 53 19.09 -2.95 -15.40
C PHE A 53 19.05 -3.21 -16.91
N LYS A 54 20.22 -3.35 -17.56
CA LYS A 54 20.30 -3.80 -18.95
C LYS A 54 20.06 -5.31 -19.02
N MET A 55 18.92 -5.70 -19.57
CA MET A 55 18.66 -7.10 -19.93
C MET A 55 19.64 -7.53 -21.04
N PRO A 56 20.37 -8.65 -20.88
CA PRO A 56 21.14 -9.22 -21.97
C PRO A 56 20.18 -9.84 -23.00
N PHE A 57 20.39 -9.53 -24.27
CA PHE A 57 19.67 -10.12 -25.41
C PHE A 57 20.16 -11.54 -25.69
#